data_AF-A0A0F8ZCS3-F1
#
_entry.id   AF-A0A0F8ZCS3-F1
#
_cell.length_a   1.000
_cell.length_b   1.000
_cell.length_c   1.000
_cell.angle_alpha   90.00
_cell.angle_beta   90.00
_cell.angle_gamma   90.00
#
_symmetry.space_group_name_H-M   'P 1'
#
loop_
_entity.id
_entity.type
_entity.pdbx_description
1 polymer ?
#
loop_
_entity_poly.entity_id
_entity_poly.type
_entity_poly.pdbx_seq_one_letter_code
_entity_poly.pdbx_strand_id
1 'polypeptide(L)'
;MPYTLDTTTADNYGEALLAWFKDQRQVLTVETIRATYNYLEVSDIVNFSNWDSNLKIFGDTISTADGYMVTQITKFPNKARIVLTEVAGNIA
;
A
#
# COMPACT_ATOMS: atom_id res chain seq x y z
N MET A 1 -17.27 -30.66 26.31
CA MET A 1 -16.97 -31.50 25.13
C MET A 1 -15.90 -30.81 24.32
N PRO A 2 -14.71 -31.39 24.11
CA PRO A 2 -13.70 -30.76 23.29
C PRO A 2 -14.15 -30.87 21.83
N TYR A 3 -14.31 -29.73 21.15
CA TYR A 3 -14.52 -29.71 19.71
C TYR A 3 -13.14 -29.78 19.06
N THR A 4 -12.85 -30.92 18.45
CA THR A 4 -11.69 -31.07 17.58
C THR A 4 -12.08 -30.47 16.24
N LEU A 5 -11.43 -29.39 15.83
CA LEU A 5 -11.55 -28.93 14.43
C LEU A 5 -11.10 -30.08 13.53
N ASP A 6 -11.98 -30.49 12.64
CA ASP A 6 -11.60 -31.32 11.50
C ASP A 6 -10.46 -30.62 10.76
N THR A 7 -9.35 -31.34 10.53
CA THR A 7 -8.10 -30.77 9.99
C THR A 7 -8.35 -30.08 8.66
N THR A 8 -9.25 -30.62 7.84
CA THR A 8 -9.68 -30.03 6.57
C THR A 8 -10.35 -28.67 6.74
N THR A 9 -11.10 -28.45 7.83
CA THR A 9 -11.71 -27.14 8.11
C THR A 9 -10.66 -26.13 8.54
N ALA A 10 -9.66 -26.55 9.32
CA ALA A 10 -8.56 -25.70 9.73
C ALA A 10 -7.69 -25.28 8.53
N ASP A 11 -7.41 -26.20 7.61
CA ASP A 11 -6.63 -25.95 6.40
C ASP A 11 -7.35 -24.96 5.46
N ASN A 12 -8.65 -25.19 5.20
CA ASN A 12 -9.46 -24.30 4.36
C ASN A 12 -9.56 -22.88 4.95
N TYR A 13 -9.63 -22.76 6.28
CA TYR A 13 -9.63 -21.45 6.94
C TYR A 13 -8.28 -20.75 6.82
N GLY A 14 -7.17 -21.49 6.92
CA GLY A 14 -5.82 -20.98 6.69
C GLY A 14 -5.60 -20.47 5.27
N GLU A 15 -6.06 -21.21 4.26
CA GLU A 15 -5.99 -20.79 2.85
C GLU A 15 -6.84 -19.54 2.58
N ALA A 16 -8.06 -19.49 3.14
CA ALA A 16 -8.93 -18.32 3.02
C ALA A 16 -8.29 -17.06 3.65
N LEU A 17 -7.67 -17.20 4.82
CA LEU A 17 -6.94 -16.11 5.46
C LEU A 17 -5.74 -15.67 4.61
N LEU A 18 -4.95 -16.61 4.08
CA LEU A 18 -3.79 -16.30 3.24
C LEU A 18 -4.21 -15.55 1.97
N ALA A 19 -5.28 -15.99 1.30
CA ALA A 19 -5.83 -15.30 0.15
C ALA A 19 -6.30 -13.89 0.51
N TRP A 20 -6.95 -13.73 1.67
CA TRP A 20 -7.43 -12.42 2.12
C TRP A 20 -6.29 -11.46 2.46
N PHE A 21 -5.23 -11.94 3.12
CA PHE A 21 -4.05 -11.12 3.41
C PHE A 21 -3.25 -10.77 2.15
N LYS A 22 -3.22 -11.65 1.14
CA LYS A 22 -2.61 -11.35 -0.16
C LYS A 22 -3.30 -10.19 -0.89
N ASP A 23 -4.62 -10.06 -0.74
CA ASP A 23 -5.40 -8.99 -1.36
C ASP A 23 -5.36 -7.65 -0.61
N GLN A 24 -4.82 -7.62 0.61
CA GLN A 24 -4.58 -6.37 1.34
C GLN A 24 -3.45 -5.59 0.68
N ARG A 25 -3.77 -4.85 -0.38
CA ARG A 25 -2.82 -3.96 -1.06
C ARG A 25 -2.34 -2.87 -0.10
N GLN A 26 -1.04 -2.60 -0.13
CA GLN A 26 -0.43 -1.64 0.78
C GLN A 26 -1.04 -0.25 0.57
N VAL A 27 -1.55 0.34 1.65
CA VAL A 27 -2.05 1.73 1.64
C VAL A 27 -1.04 2.61 2.35
N LEU A 28 -0.45 3.55 1.62
CA LEU A 28 0.49 4.52 2.15
C LEU A 28 -0.18 5.89 2.25
N THR A 29 -0.02 6.57 3.39
CA THR A 29 -0.44 7.97 3.52
C THR A 29 0.80 8.85 3.67
N VAL A 30 0.95 9.81 2.76
CA VAL A 30 2.07 10.75 2.76
C VAL A 30 1.54 12.17 2.94
N GLU A 31 2.25 12.96 3.76
CA GLU A 31 2.02 14.39 3.88
C GLU A 31 3.22 15.16 3.35
N THR A 32 2.93 16.12 2.48
CA THR A 32 3.96 16.98 1.91
C THR A 32 4.14 18.19 2.82
N ILE A 33 5.38 18.63 3.04
CA ILE A 33 5.66 19.81 3.88
C ILE A 33 5.49 21.11 3.08
N ARG A 34 5.28 21.00 1.76
CA ARG A 34 5.12 22.10 0.80
C ARG A 34 4.01 21.77 -0.20
N ALA A 35 3.43 22.81 -0.80
CA ALA A 35 2.34 22.69 -1.78
C ALA A 35 2.75 22.13 -3.17
N THR A 36 4.00 21.66 -3.32
CA THR A 36 4.61 21.27 -4.61
C THR A 36 3.86 20.15 -5.33
N TYR A 37 3.08 19.33 -4.61
CA TYR A 37 2.37 18.16 -5.18
C TYR A 37 0.84 18.31 -5.16
N ASN A 38 0.33 19.54 -5.01
CA ASN A 38 -1.10 19.80 -5.08
C ASN A 38 -1.70 19.60 -6.48
N TYR A 39 -0.87 19.49 -7.53
CA TYR A 39 -1.33 19.23 -8.88
C TYR A 39 -1.71 17.77 -9.12
N LEU A 40 -1.29 16.84 -8.24
CA LEU A 40 -1.63 15.43 -8.36
C LEU A 40 -3.14 15.25 -8.20
N GLU A 41 -3.68 14.28 -8.92
CA GLU A 41 -5.08 13.91 -8.93
C GLU A 41 -5.26 12.43 -8.60
N VAL A 42 -6.48 12.06 -8.21
CA VAL A 42 -6.85 10.66 -8.05
C VAL A 42 -6.65 9.94 -9.39
N SER A 43 -6.15 8.71 -9.35
CA SER A 43 -5.69 7.88 -10.48
C SER A 43 -4.30 8.17 -11.03
N ASP A 44 -3.64 9.27 -10.62
CA ASP A 44 -2.24 9.48 -10.97
C ASP A 44 -1.38 8.37 -10.35
N ILE A 45 -0.40 7.92 -11.12
CA ILE A 45 0.57 6.92 -10.68
C ILE A 45 1.89 7.62 -10.39
N VAL A 46 2.39 7.42 -9.18
CA VAL A 46 3.63 8.02 -8.69
C VAL A 46 4.60 6.92 -8.25
N ASN A 47 5.88 7.25 -8.32
CA ASN A 47 6.94 6.45 -7.73
C ASN A 47 7.66 7.27 -6.67
N PHE A 48 8.45 6.59 -5.84
CA PHE A 48 9.26 7.22 -4.82
C PHE A 48 10.73 7.13 -5.18
N SER A 49 11.46 8.22 -4.97
CA SER A 49 12.92 8.27 -5.09
C SER A 49 13.53 8.71 -3.78
N ASN A 50 14.79 8.34 -3.54
CA ASN A 50 15.53 8.66 -2.31
C ASN A 50 14.85 8.17 -1.02
N TRP A 51 14.14 7.04 -1.10
CA TRP A 51 13.60 6.38 0.08
C TRP A 51 14.72 5.77 0.92
N ASP A 52 14.61 5.82 2.24
CA ASP A 52 15.56 5.16 3.14
C ASP A 52 15.44 3.64 2.97
N SER A 53 16.55 2.97 2.62
CA SER A 53 16.58 1.53 2.40
C SER A 53 16.28 0.72 3.67
N ASN A 54 16.41 1.34 4.84
CA ASN A 54 16.07 0.73 6.13
C ASN A 54 14.58 0.81 6.46
N LEU A 55 13.82 1.68 5.78
CA LEU A 55 12.38 1.83 6.00
C LEU A 55 11.63 0.77 5.20
N LYS A 56 11.30 -0.34 5.86
CA LYS A 56 10.54 -1.44 5.28
C LYS A 56 9.05 -1.25 5.51
N ILE A 57 8.24 -1.41 4.47
CA ILE A 57 6.78 -1.46 4.59
C ILE A 57 6.38 -2.93 4.38
N PHE A 58 5.81 -3.54 5.41
CA PHE A 58 5.44 -4.97 5.41
C PHE A 58 6.57 -5.97 5.08
N GLY A 59 7.83 -5.59 5.33
CA GLY A 59 8.99 -6.49 5.19
C GLY A 59 9.83 -6.25 3.94
N ASP A 60 9.26 -5.57 2.94
CA ASP A 60 9.94 -5.19 1.71
C ASP A 60 10.32 -3.70 1.72
N THR A 61 11.46 -3.39 1.10
CA THR A 61 11.93 -2.02 0.93
C THR A 61 11.23 -1.43 -0.29
N ILE A 62 10.61 -0.24 -0.15
CA ILE A 62 10.06 0.47 -1.31
C ILE A 62 11.18 0.73 -2.31
N SER A 63 11.02 0.21 -3.51
CA SER A 63 11.93 0.44 -4.61
C SER A 63 11.42 1.55 -5.53
N THR A 64 12.31 2.07 -6.37
CA THR A 64 11.95 3.02 -7.43
C THR A 64 11.09 2.40 -8.52
N ALA A 65 10.98 1.07 -8.55
CA ALA A 65 10.22 0.33 -9.55
C ALA A 65 8.77 0.06 -9.10
N ASP A 66 8.48 0.27 -7.81
CA ASP A 66 7.16 0.09 -7.23
C ASP A 66 6.25 1.28 -7.55
N GLY A 67 5.10 0.95 -8.11
CA GLY A 67 4.08 1.89 -8.52
C GLY A 67 3.01 2.11 -7.48
N TYR A 68 2.71 3.38 -7.19
CA TYR A 68 1.64 3.73 -6.26
C TYR A 68 0.63 4.64 -6.94
N MET A 69 -0.64 4.24 -6.92
CA MET A 69 -1.74 5.05 -7.45
C MET A 69 -2.33 5.92 -6.35
N VAL A 70 -2.55 7.20 -6.64
CA VAL A 70 -3.27 8.12 -5.76
C VAL A 70 -4.73 7.69 -5.71
N THR A 71 -5.19 7.28 -4.53
CA THR A 71 -6.59 6.89 -4.30
C THR A 71 -7.39 8.02 -3.67
N GLN A 72 -6.75 8.86 -2.85
CA GLN A 72 -7.35 10.06 -2.30
C GLN A 72 -6.31 11.18 -2.15
N ILE A 73 -6.71 12.42 -2.38
CA ILE A 73 -5.88 13.58 -2.11
C ILE A 73 -6.68 14.68 -1.42
N THR A 74 -6.12 15.24 -0.35
CA THR A 74 -6.62 16.44 0.33
C THR A 74 -5.60 17.56 0.17
N LYS A 75 -6.01 18.65 -0.47
CA LYS A 75 -5.14 19.76 -0.85
C LYS A 75 -5.28 20.91 0.16
N PHE A 76 -4.16 21.44 0.63
CA PHE A 76 -4.07 22.59 1.52
C PHE A 76 -3.16 23.66 0.88
N PRO A 77 -3.27 24.95 1.28
CA PRO A 77 -2.44 26.01 0.73
C PRO A 77 -0.93 25.78 0.91
N ASN A 78 -0.52 25.06 1.96
CA ASN A 78 0.88 24.82 2.30
C ASN A 78 1.29 23.33 2.22
N LYS A 79 0.35 22.41 1.99
CA LYS A 79 0.62 20.96 1.98
C LYS A 79 -0.43 20.17 1.19
N ALA A 80 -0.11 18.93 0.86
CA ALA A 80 -1.05 17.92 0.42
C ALA A 80 -0.99 16.73 1.38
N ARG A 81 -2.13 16.12 1.65
CA ARG A 81 -2.20 14.76 2.22
C ARG A 81 -2.65 13.83 1.11
N ILE A 82 -1.87 12.80 0.83
CA ILE A 82 -2.06 11.89 -0.30
C ILE A 82 -2.16 10.47 0.24
N VAL A 83 -3.24 9.78 -0.11
CA VAL A 83 -3.43 8.35 0.17
C VAL A 83 -3.17 7.61 -1.13
N LEU A 84 -2.35 6.57 -1.02
CA LEU A 84 -1.79 5.84 -2.14
C LEU A 84 -2.04 4.35 -1.93
N THR A 85 -2.28 3.64 -3.03
CA THR A 85 -2.36 2.19 -3.01
C THR A 85 -1.39 1.63 -4.03
N GLU A 86 -0.59 0.66 -3.61
CA GLU A 86 0.34 -0.06 -4.49
C GLU A 86 -0.41 -0.65 -5.69
N VAL A 87 0.18 -0.58 -6.87
CA VAL A 87 -0.33 -1.18 -8.10
C VAL A 87 0.61 -2.28 -8.53
N ALA A 88 0.06 -3.48 -8.76
CA ALA A 88 0.83 -4.59 -9.31
C ALA A 88 1.25 -4.27 -10.75
N GLY A 89 2.51 -3.85 -10.93
CA GLY A 89 3.08 -3.50 -12.22
C GLY A 89 4.37 -2.70 -12.04
N ASN A 90 5.46 -3.20 -12.61
CA ASN A 90 6.73 -2.49 -12.61
C ASN A 90 6.56 -1.23 -13.46
N ILE A 91 6.74 -0.06 -12.87
CA ILE A 91 6.70 1.20 -13.65
C ILE A 91 8.12 1.45 -14.16
N ALA A 92 8.35 1.07 -15.41
CA ALA A 92 9.60 1.32 -16.12
C ALA A 92 9.74 2.79 -16.52
#